data_AF-A0A968K588-F1
#
_entry.id   AF-A0A968K588-F1
#
_cell.length_a   1.000
_cell.length_b   1.000
_cell.length_c   1.000
_cell.angle_alpha   90.00
_cell.angle_beta   90.00
_cell.angle_gamma   90.00
#
_symmetry.space_group_name_H-M   'P 1'
#
loop_
_entity.id
_entity.type
_entity.pdbx_description
1 polymer ?
#
loop_
_entity_poly.entity_id
_entity_poly.type
_entity_poly.pdbx_seq_one_letter_code
_entity_poly.pdbx_strand_id
1 'polypeptide(L)' 'IAPKKAEAYNPAFDVTPHTYISGIITEEGIIESPFEKNFKKIFED' A
#
# COMPACT_ATOMS: atom_id res chain seq x y z
N ILE A 1 24.93 19.67 5.14
CA ILE A 1 25.70 19.26 3.93
C ILE A 1 26.23 17.86 4.18
N ALA A 2 26.06 16.92 3.22
CA ALA A 2 26.64 15.58 3.30
C ALA A 2 28.08 15.55 2.72
N PRO A 3 28.98 14.65 3.17
CA PRO A 3 30.33 14.51 2.62
C PRO A 3 30.33 14.19 1.11
N LYS A 4 31.32 14.70 0.37
CA LYS A 4 31.42 14.55 -1.11
C LYS A 4 31.40 13.11 -1.64
N LYS A 5 31.65 12.11 -0.79
CA LYS A 5 31.69 10.68 -1.15
C LYS A 5 30.79 9.84 -0.25
N ALA A 6 29.83 10.46 0.43
CA ALA A 6 28.86 9.71 1.19
C ALA A 6 27.95 8.95 0.23
N GLU A 7 27.87 7.64 0.42
CA GLU A 7 26.88 6.81 -0.26
C GLU A 7 25.55 6.91 0.50
N ALA A 8 24.45 6.82 -0.23
CA ALA A 8 23.11 6.80 0.34
C ALA A 8 22.31 5.68 -0.31
N TYR A 9 21.46 5.04 0.50
CA TYR A 9 20.39 4.20 -0.02
C TYR A 9 19.11 5.03 -0.04
N ASN A 10 18.53 5.24 -1.22
CA ASN A 10 17.36 6.10 -1.42
C ASN A 10 16.26 5.38 -2.21
N PRO A 11 15.63 4.34 -1.62
CA PRO A 11 14.44 3.73 -2.21
C PRO A 11 13.27 4.74 -2.13
N ALA A 12 12.51 4.88 -3.21
CA ALA A 12 11.41 5.83 -3.25
C ALA A 12 10.19 5.36 -2.44
N PHE A 13 9.98 4.04 -2.34
CA PHE A 13 8.81 3.42 -1.71
C PHE A 13 9.16 2.08 -1.09
N ASP A 14 8.27 1.58 -0.24
CA ASP A 14 8.23 0.21 0.27
C ASP A 14 6.82 -0.40 0.10
N VAL A 15 6.67 -1.67 0.51
CA VAL A 15 5.41 -2.39 0.47
C VAL A 15 4.96 -2.70 1.89
N THR A 16 3.74 -2.31 2.24
CA THR A 16 3.11 -2.64 3.51
C THR A 16 2.21 -3.89 3.37
N PRO A 17 2.45 -4.98 4.12
CA PRO A 17 1.54 -6.12 4.17
C PRO A 17 0.13 -5.73 4.61
N HIS A 18 -0.89 -6.30 3.96
CA HIS A 18 -2.29 -5.94 4.19
C HIS A 18 -2.78 -6.19 5.63
N THR A 19 -2.10 -7.04 6.40
CA THR A 19 -2.41 -7.30 7.82
C THR A 19 -2.21 -6.08 8.71
N TYR A 20 -1.46 -5.07 8.25
CA TYR A 20 -1.26 -3.81 8.97
C TYR A 20 -2.26 -2.71 8.56
N ILE A 21 -3.17 -2.98 7.62
CA ILE A 21 -4.12 -2.01 7.09
C ILE A 21 -5.52 -2.35 7.61
N SER A 22 -6.18 -1.42 8.30
CA SER A 22 -7.56 -1.61 8.78
C SER A 22 -8.59 -1.59 7.64
N GLY A 23 -8.40 -0.69 6.67
CA GLY A 23 -9.24 -0.59 5.48
C GLY A 23 -8.61 0.31 4.41
N ILE A 24 -9.11 0.23 3.18
CA ILE A 24 -8.67 1.00 2.02
C ILE A 24 -9.88 1.81 1.53
N ILE A 25 -9.76 3.15 1.50
CA ILE A 25 -10.83 4.03 1.06
C ILE A 25 -10.72 4.23 -0.45
N THR A 26 -11.81 4.00 -1.16
CA THR A 26 -11.94 4.11 -2.62
C THR A 26 -13.22 4.87 -2.99
N GLU A 27 -13.41 5.16 -4.27
CA GLU A 27 -14.64 5.70 -4.84
C GLU A 27 -15.86 4.77 -4.67
N GLU A 28 -15.63 3.46 -4.56
CA GLU A 28 -16.64 2.44 -4.30
C GLU A 28 -16.93 2.25 -2.78
N GLY A 29 -16.31 3.07 -1.93
CA GLY A 29 -16.45 3.03 -0.47
C GLY A 29 -15.22 2.48 0.25
N ILE A 30 -15.42 1.98 1.47
CA ILE A 30 -14.35 1.45 2.32
C ILE A 30 -14.23 -0.06 2.13
N ILE A 31 -13.06 -0.52 1.69
CA ILE A 31 -12.72 -1.93 1.54
C ILE A 31 -12.02 -2.40 2.81
N GLU A 32 -12.60 -3.37 3.51
CA GLU A 32 -12.02 -3.97 4.71
C GLU A 32 -11.54 -5.41 4.44
N SER A 33 -10.83 -6.01 5.39
CA SER A 33 -10.49 -7.43 5.33
C SER A 33 -11.76 -8.32 5.25
N PRO A 34 -11.74 -9.46 4.55
CA PRO A 34 -10.63 -10.03 3.79
C PRO A 34 -10.47 -9.37 2.41
N PHE A 35 -9.33 -8.71 2.21
CA PHE A 35 -9.07 -7.86 1.04
C PHE A 35 -9.19 -8.62 -0.29
N GLU A 36 -8.64 -9.84 -0.41
CA GLU A 36 -8.69 -10.60 -1.66
C GLU A 36 -10.13 -10.84 -2.16
N LYS A 37 -11.03 -11.23 -1.26
CA LYS A 37 -12.44 -11.48 -1.59
C LYS A 37 -13.17 -10.18 -1.92
N ASN A 38 -12.91 -9.12 -1.15
CA ASN A 38 -13.64 -7.87 -1.30
C ASN A 38 -13.20 -7.10 -2.56
N PHE A 39 -11.90 -7.13 -2.90
CA PHE A 39 -11.43 -6.61 -4.18
C PHE A 39 -12.01 -7.39 -5.37
N LYS A 40 -12.05 -8.72 -5.31
CA LYS A 40 -12.66 -9.53 -6.39
C LYS A 40 -14.09 -9.10 -6.71
N LYS A 41 -14.93 -8.90 -5.68
CA LYS A 41 -16.31 -8.44 -5.87
C LYS A 41 -16.38 -7.11 -6.63
N ILE A 42 -15.51 -6.15 -6.30
CA ILE A 42 -15.51 -4.81 -6.90
C ILE A 42 -15.10 -4.85 -8.37
N PHE A 43 -14.21 -5.76 -8.77
CA PHE A 43 -13.74 -5.87 -10.15
C PHE A 43 -14.54 -6.86 -11.03
N GLU A 44 -15.50 -7.58 -10.44
CA GLU A 44 -16.40 -8.51 -11.14
C GLU A 44 -17.74 -7.86 -11.55
N ASP A 45 -18.03 -6.67 -11.03
CA ASP A 45 -19.17 -5.82 -11.40
C ASP A 45 -18.85 -4.93 -12.63
#